data_AF-A0A5P8VUN0-F1
#
_entry.id   AF-A0A5P8VUN0-F1
#
_cell.length_a   1.000
_cell.length_b   1.000
_cell.length_c   1.000
_cell.angle_alpha   90.00
_cell.angle_beta   90.00
_cell.angle_gamma   90.00
#
_symmetry.space_group_name_H-M   'P 1'
#
loop_
_entity.id
_entity.type
_entity.pdbx_description
1 polymer ?
#
loop_
_entity_poly.entity_id
_entity_poly.type
_entity_poly.pdbx_seq_one_letter_code
_entity_poly.pdbx_strand_id
1 'polypeptide(L)'
;MKKNIIQSILVFPLSSLMLVISGFIAVEHSLAATNACYWMENYSGKFNWVPAGWASSKENCYALDSCDGGLGQSGGGCYKWATDAQAARQPWFSCYWMENTSGQFNWVPAGWAPSKTDCYALDSCDGGLGQSGGGCYKWALSPSSNREPWH
;
A
#
# COMPACT_ATOMS: atom_id res chain seq x y z
N MET A 1 -42.20 -12.59 -39.78
CA MET A 1 -43.49 -13.28 -39.54
C MET A 1 -43.49 -14.63 -40.26
N LYS A 2 -43.86 -15.70 -39.53
CA LYS A 2 -44.04 -17.13 -39.90
C LYS A 2 -43.09 -18.00 -39.08
N LYS A 3 -43.48 -19.10 -38.45
CA LYS A 3 -44.78 -19.71 -38.15
C LYS A 3 -44.48 -20.73 -37.04
N ASN A 4 -45.34 -20.80 -36.03
CA ASN A 4 -45.36 -21.86 -35.03
C ASN A 4 -45.69 -23.23 -35.66
N ILE A 5 -45.40 -24.31 -34.92
CA ILE A 5 -46.33 -25.41 -34.52
C ILE A 5 -45.69 -26.84 -34.63
N ILE A 6 -45.47 -27.43 -33.44
CA ILE A 6 -45.64 -28.83 -33.02
C ILE A 6 -44.64 -29.89 -33.56
N GLN A 7 -43.94 -30.64 -32.68
CA GLN A 7 -44.39 -31.97 -32.19
C GLN A 7 -43.34 -32.66 -31.30
N SER A 8 -43.81 -33.09 -30.13
CA SER A 8 -43.50 -34.29 -29.34
C SER A 8 -42.24 -35.13 -29.62
N ILE A 9 -41.38 -35.14 -28.59
CA ILE A 9 -40.72 -36.30 -27.93
C ILE A 9 -40.60 -37.58 -28.78
N LEU A 10 -39.37 -37.89 -29.20
CA LEU A 10 -38.92 -39.23 -29.54
C LEU A 10 -37.83 -39.66 -28.56
N VAL A 11 -38.14 -40.70 -27.79
CA VAL A 11 -37.19 -41.50 -27.01
C VAL A 11 -36.62 -42.56 -27.96
N PHE A 12 -35.29 -42.61 -28.12
CA PHE A 12 -34.55 -43.77 -28.66
C PHE A 12 -33.10 -43.78 -28.13
N PRO A 13 -32.43 -44.94 -28.09
CA PRO A 13 -31.64 -45.40 -26.95
C PRO A 13 -30.15 -45.61 -27.30
N LEU A 14 -29.36 -45.96 -26.26
CA LEU A 14 -28.06 -46.64 -26.26
C LEU A 14 -27.10 -46.40 -27.46
N SER A 15 -26.04 -45.64 -27.23
CA SER A 15 -24.68 -46.19 -27.36
C SER A 15 -23.65 -45.28 -26.69
N SER A 16 -22.65 -45.93 -26.11
CA SER A 16 -21.48 -45.41 -25.41
C SER A 16 -20.92 -44.10 -25.94
N LEU A 17 -20.86 -43.08 -25.08
CA LEU A 17 -19.71 -42.18 -25.05
C LEU A 17 -19.59 -41.57 -23.65
N MET A 18 -18.59 -42.04 -22.91
CA MET A 18 -18.04 -41.35 -21.75
C MET A 18 -17.69 -39.92 -22.18
N LEU A 19 -18.48 -38.92 -21.78
CA LEU A 19 -18.01 -37.55 -21.79
C LEU A 19 -17.85 -37.07 -20.35
N VAL A 20 -16.58 -37.11 -19.97
CA VAL A 20 -15.95 -36.49 -18.82
C VAL A 20 -16.65 -35.19 -18.46
N ILE A 21 -17.16 -35.13 -17.22
CA ILE A 21 -17.57 -33.89 -16.58
C ILE A 21 -16.29 -33.05 -16.51
N SER A 22 -16.08 -32.20 -17.51
CA SER A 22 -14.99 -31.23 -17.50
C SER A 22 -15.34 -30.21 -16.43
N GLY A 23 -14.92 -30.54 -15.20
CA GLY A 23 -14.81 -29.59 -14.11
C GLY A 23 -13.79 -28.54 -14.51
N PHE A 24 -14.24 -27.53 -15.22
CA PHE A 24 -13.58 -26.24 -15.22
C PHE A 24 -13.85 -25.60 -13.86
N ILE A 25 -13.13 -26.06 -12.84
CA ILE A 25 -12.85 -25.18 -11.69
C ILE A 25 -11.95 -24.11 -12.30
N ALA A 26 -12.56 -22.99 -12.71
CA ALA A 26 -11.82 -21.76 -12.86
C ALA A 26 -11.19 -21.49 -11.50
N VAL A 27 -9.92 -21.85 -11.36
CA VAL A 27 -9.08 -21.30 -10.30
C VAL A 27 -8.89 -19.85 -10.70
N GLU A 28 -9.86 -19.01 -10.35
CA GLU A 28 -9.67 -17.59 -10.28
C GLU A 28 -8.59 -17.39 -9.21
N HIS A 29 -7.33 -17.36 -9.65
CA HIS A 29 -6.30 -16.67 -8.90
C HIS A 29 -6.77 -15.23 -8.80
N SER A 30 -7.51 -14.93 -7.74
CA SER A 30 -7.63 -13.59 -7.22
C SER A 30 -6.20 -13.17 -6.89
N LEU A 31 -5.52 -12.58 -7.87
CA LEU A 31 -4.31 -11.80 -7.66
C LEU A 31 -4.78 -10.66 -6.77
N ALA A 32 -4.75 -10.89 -5.46
CA ALA A 32 -4.88 -9.81 -4.49
C ALA A 32 -3.88 -8.76 -4.95
N ALA A 33 -4.38 -7.58 -5.37
CA ALA A 33 -3.53 -6.53 -5.91
C ALA A 33 -2.48 -6.20 -4.85
N THR A 34 -1.26 -6.69 -5.04
CA THR A 34 -0.17 -6.45 -4.11
C THR A 34 0.21 -5.01 -4.29
N ASN A 35 0.14 -4.24 -3.21
CA ASN A 35 0.59 -2.86 -3.26
C ASN A 35 2.03 -2.80 -3.80
N ALA A 36 2.30 -1.81 -4.63
CA ALA A 36 3.61 -1.57 -5.23
C ALA A 36 3.94 -0.08 -5.18
N CYS A 37 5.21 0.23 -5.46
CA CYS A 37 5.66 1.60 -5.62
C CYS A 37 5.43 2.08 -7.05
N TYR A 38 4.87 3.27 -7.18
CA TYR A 38 4.70 3.98 -8.43
C TYR A 38 5.41 5.31 -8.34
N TRP A 39 6.07 5.72 -9.41
CA TRP A 39 6.65 7.05 -9.52
C TRP A 39 6.03 7.80 -10.68
N MET A 40 5.99 9.12 -10.56
CA MET A 40 5.48 10.00 -11.59
C MET A 40 6.59 10.25 -12.61
N GLU A 41 6.49 9.62 -13.78
CA GLU A 41 7.51 9.78 -14.81
C GLU A 41 7.55 11.21 -15.37
N ASN A 42 8.73 11.73 -15.67
CA ASN A 42 8.88 13.07 -16.24
C ASN A 42 9.55 13.07 -17.63
N TYR A 43 9.99 11.91 -18.13
CA TYR A 43 10.71 11.81 -19.40
C TYR A 43 9.79 11.93 -20.62
N SER A 44 8.50 11.57 -20.48
CA SER A 44 7.54 11.66 -21.58
C SER A 44 6.80 13.00 -21.63
N GLY A 45 6.93 13.81 -20.58
CA GLY A 45 6.18 15.06 -20.38
C GLY A 45 4.71 14.85 -20.02
N LYS A 46 4.24 13.61 -19.88
CA LYS A 46 2.84 13.28 -19.56
C LYS A 46 2.58 13.08 -18.07
N PHE A 47 3.61 12.91 -17.25
CA PHE A 47 3.48 12.78 -15.80
C PHE A 47 2.61 11.59 -15.37
N ASN A 48 2.75 10.46 -16.07
CA ASN A 48 2.01 9.25 -15.73
C ASN A 48 2.62 8.54 -14.52
N TRP A 49 1.77 7.90 -13.72
CA TRP A 49 2.24 6.95 -12.71
C TRP A 49 2.66 5.66 -13.39
N VAL A 50 3.91 5.27 -13.20
CA VAL A 50 4.45 4.02 -13.72
C VAL A 50 5.13 3.22 -12.61
N PRO A 51 5.19 1.87 -12.70
CA PRO A 51 5.81 1.05 -11.67
C PRO A 51 7.28 1.45 -11.44
N ALA A 52 7.64 1.68 -10.18
CA ALA A 52 9.01 1.90 -9.74
C ALA A 52 9.61 0.56 -9.29
N GLY A 53 9.97 -0.30 -10.24
CA GLY A 53 10.43 -1.68 -9.95
C GLY A 53 11.67 -1.77 -9.04
N TRP A 54 12.42 -0.68 -8.88
CA TRP A 54 13.57 -0.57 -7.96
C TRP A 54 13.15 -0.32 -6.50
N ALA A 55 11.93 0.15 -6.26
CA ALA A 55 11.38 0.43 -4.94
C ALA A 55 10.38 -0.67 -4.54
N SER A 56 10.92 -1.83 -4.18
CA SER A 56 10.11 -3.03 -3.91
C SER A 56 9.42 -3.08 -2.55
N SER A 57 9.72 -2.14 -1.64
CA SER A 57 9.09 -2.05 -0.31
C SER A 57 8.43 -0.71 -0.08
N LYS A 58 7.43 -0.67 0.82
CA LYS A 58 6.73 0.56 1.19
C LYS A 58 7.69 1.58 1.78
N GLU A 59 8.67 1.12 2.56
CA GLU A 59 9.69 1.94 3.21
C GLU A 59 10.62 2.59 2.18
N ASN A 60 11.08 1.84 1.18
CA ASN A 60 11.93 2.40 0.12
C ASN A 60 11.12 3.38 -0.77
N CYS A 61 9.86 3.06 -1.04
CA CYS A 61 8.97 3.95 -1.79
C CYS A 61 8.73 5.28 -1.06
N TYR A 62 8.47 5.20 0.25
CA TYR A 62 8.34 6.35 1.14
C TYR A 62 9.61 7.20 1.18
N ALA A 63 10.77 6.55 1.23
CA ALA A 63 12.05 7.24 1.27
C ALA A 63 12.30 8.08 0.00
N LEU A 64 11.87 7.56 -1.16
CA LEU A 64 12.03 8.23 -2.45
C LEU A 64 11.01 9.35 -2.70
N ASP A 65 9.83 9.31 -2.09
CA ASP A 65 8.79 10.33 -2.34
C ASP A 65 9.24 11.71 -1.86
N SER A 66 9.30 12.66 -2.78
CA SER A 66 9.63 14.07 -2.50
C SER A 66 8.40 14.99 -2.46
N CYS A 67 7.21 14.47 -2.78
CA CYS A 67 6.06 15.31 -3.13
C CYS A 67 4.93 15.27 -2.11
N ASP A 68 4.77 14.17 -1.37
CA ASP A 68 3.61 14.00 -0.50
C ASP A 68 4.00 13.45 0.88
N GLY A 69 5.06 14.00 1.47
CA GLY A 69 5.48 13.70 2.84
C GLY A 69 6.40 12.50 3.00
N GLY A 70 6.99 11.99 1.90
CA GLY A 70 8.13 11.09 1.97
C GLY A 70 9.44 11.75 2.43
N LEU A 71 10.53 10.99 2.45
CA LEU A 71 11.84 11.49 2.92
C LEU A 71 12.61 12.29 1.86
N GLY A 72 12.13 12.35 0.62
CA GLY A 72 12.73 13.17 -0.44
C GLY A 72 14.08 12.69 -0.98
N GLN A 73 14.45 11.42 -0.78
CA GLN A 73 15.77 10.90 -1.19
C GLN A 73 15.97 10.86 -2.71
N SER A 74 14.90 10.93 -3.51
CA SER A 74 15.01 10.95 -4.97
C SER A 74 15.45 12.31 -5.55
N GLY A 75 15.53 13.36 -4.72
CA GLY A 75 15.93 14.69 -5.18
C GLY A 75 14.87 15.41 -6.02
N GLY A 76 13.58 15.10 -5.82
CA GLY A 76 12.45 15.77 -6.49
C GLY A 76 11.46 14.85 -7.20
N GLY A 77 11.68 13.54 -7.23
CA GLY A 77 10.72 12.58 -7.78
C GLY A 77 9.53 12.37 -6.85
N CYS A 78 8.32 12.31 -7.43
CA CYS A 78 7.09 11.98 -6.69
C CYS A 78 6.87 10.47 -6.73
N TYR A 79 6.68 9.86 -5.54
CA TYR A 79 6.44 8.43 -5.41
C TYR A 79 5.18 8.17 -4.58
N LYS A 80 4.48 7.08 -4.87
CA LYS A 80 3.31 6.64 -4.12
C LYS A 80 3.29 5.12 -3.97
N TRP A 81 2.78 4.65 -2.84
CA TRP A 81 2.49 3.23 -2.62
C TRP A 81 1.01 3.01 -2.85
N ALA A 82 0.63 2.12 -3.75
CA ALA A 82 -0.76 1.92 -4.13
C ALA A 82 -0.98 0.49 -4.66
N THR A 83 -2.25 0.07 -4.75
CA THR A 83 -2.61 -1.23 -5.35
C THR A 83 -2.40 -1.26 -6.86
N ASP A 84 -2.48 -0.09 -7.52
CA ASP A 84 -2.21 0.08 -8.94
C ASP A 84 -1.78 1.54 -9.25
N ALA A 85 -1.43 1.80 -10.51
CA ALA A 85 -0.95 3.11 -10.96
C ALA A 85 -1.99 4.23 -10.80
N GLN A 86 -3.28 3.93 -10.84
CA GLN A 86 -4.37 4.92 -10.82
C GLN A 86 -5.09 4.99 -9.47
N ALA A 87 -4.91 3.98 -8.62
CA ALA A 87 -5.40 3.97 -7.26
C ALA A 87 -4.86 5.17 -6.46
N ALA A 88 -5.68 5.60 -5.50
CA ALA A 88 -5.25 6.55 -4.49
C ALA A 88 -4.05 5.99 -3.71
N ARG A 89 -3.17 6.89 -3.26
CA ARG A 89 -2.03 6.45 -2.46
C ARG A 89 -2.49 5.87 -1.13
N GLN A 90 -1.74 4.90 -0.65
CA GLN A 90 -1.69 4.54 0.75
C GLN A 90 -0.95 5.64 1.52
N PRO A 91 -1.42 6.02 2.72
CA PRO A 91 -0.78 7.08 3.46
C PRO A 91 0.58 6.65 4.02
N TRP A 92 1.47 7.64 4.16
CA TRP A 92 2.73 7.50 4.83
C TRP A 92 2.53 7.64 6.33
N PHE A 93 2.99 6.64 7.07
CA PHE A 93 3.24 6.84 8.49
C PHE A 93 4.65 7.38 8.64
N SER A 94 4.85 8.18 9.68
CA SER A 94 6.14 8.79 9.99
C SER A 94 6.35 8.82 11.49
N CYS A 95 7.60 8.95 11.88
CA CYS A 95 7.95 9.16 13.27
C CYS A 95 7.79 10.63 13.64
N TYR A 96 7.12 10.88 14.75
CA TYR A 96 7.01 12.19 15.36
C TYR A 96 7.59 12.13 16.76
N TRP A 97 8.34 13.15 17.14
CA TRP A 97 8.83 13.31 18.50
C TRP A 97 8.20 14.55 19.13
N MET A 98 8.03 14.51 20.44
CA MET A 98 7.52 15.64 21.19
C MET A 98 8.66 16.60 21.50
N GLU A 99 8.73 17.71 20.77
CA GLU A 99 9.81 18.67 20.98
C GLU A 99 9.66 19.38 22.32
N ASN A 100 10.75 19.54 23.05
CA ASN A 100 10.76 20.18 24.37
C ASN A 100 11.58 21.47 24.41
N THR A 101 12.17 21.86 23.28
CA THR A 101 13.07 23.01 23.17
C THR A 101 12.34 24.35 23.16
N SER A 102 11.14 24.39 22.58
CA SER A 102 10.33 25.61 22.53
C SER A 102 9.45 25.81 23.77
N GLY A 103 9.34 24.77 24.62
CA GLY A 103 8.40 24.71 25.74
C GLY A 103 6.95 24.48 25.34
N GLN A 104 6.64 24.33 24.05
CA GLN A 104 5.27 24.11 23.55
C GLN A 104 4.87 22.62 23.49
N PHE A 105 5.82 21.69 23.56
CA PHE A 105 5.55 20.25 23.54
C PHE A 105 4.78 19.79 22.29
N ASN A 106 5.12 20.38 21.14
CA ASN A 106 4.49 20.04 19.87
C ASN A 106 5.08 18.75 19.29
N TRP A 107 4.23 17.93 18.68
CA TRP A 107 4.70 16.82 17.85
C TRP A 107 5.29 17.36 16.56
N VAL A 108 6.55 17.04 16.27
CA VAL A 108 7.21 17.45 15.03
C VAL A 108 7.88 16.24 14.35
N PRO A 109 8.06 16.27 13.02
CA PRO A 109 8.68 15.15 12.31
C PRO A 109 10.07 14.81 12.87
N ALA A 110 10.30 13.53 13.13
CA ALA A 110 11.59 12.98 13.55
C ALA A 110 12.28 12.34 12.34
N GLY A 111 12.82 13.18 11.43
CA GLY A 111 13.43 12.70 10.18
C GLY A 111 14.63 11.77 10.34
N TRP A 112 15.21 11.69 11.55
CA TRP A 112 16.27 10.75 11.92
C TRP A 112 15.76 9.33 12.26
N ALA A 113 14.45 9.13 12.37
CA ALA A 113 13.82 7.85 12.67
C ALA A 113 12.90 7.44 11.51
N PRO A 114 13.48 6.95 10.39
CA PRO A 114 12.75 6.77 9.14
C PRO A 114 11.79 5.56 9.16
N SER A 115 11.96 4.64 10.10
CA SER A 115 11.12 3.44 10.20
C SER A 115 10.32 3.38 11.51
N LYS A 116 9.24 2.59 11.51
CA LYS A 116 8.46 2.30 12.72
C LYS A 116 9.35 1.69 13.80
N THR A 117 10.30 0.84 13.41
CA THR A 117 11.26 0.20 14.32
C THR A 117 12.20 1.22 14.97
N ASP A 118 12.76 2.15 14.19
CA ASP A 118 13.63 3.21 14.74
C ASP A 118 12.83 4.13 15.67
N CYS A 119 11.59 4.47 15.28
CA CYS A 119 10.70 5.29 16.08
C CYS A 119 10.34 4.63 17.41
N TYR A 120 10.01 3.34 17.36
CA TYR A 120 9.73 2.51 18.53
C TYR A 120 10.93 2.42 19.47
N ALA A 121 12.13 2.29 18.91
CA ALA A 121 13.35 2.21 19.69
C ALA A 121 13.62 3.50 20.50
N LEU A 122 13.28 4.65 19.92
CA LEU A 122 13.50 5.96 20.55
C LEU A 122 12.43 6.34 21.57
N ASP A 123 11.19 5.85 21.45
CA ASP A 123 10.10 6.21 22.35
C ASP A 123 10.40 5.79 23.80
N SER A 124 10.39 6.77 24.71
CA SER A 124 10.56 6.55 26.16
C SER A 124 9.26 6.66 26.95
N CYS A 125 8.15 7.02 26.31
CA CYS A 125 6.96 7.48 27.05
C CYS A 125 5.81 6.50 27.01
N ASP A 126 5.63 5.77 25.91
CA ASP A 126 4.44 4.94 25.71
C ASP A 126 4.82 3.54 25.18
N GLY A 127 5.71 2.85 25.89
CA GLY A 127 6.03 1.43 25.66
C GLY A 127 7.12 1.15 24.61
N GLY A 128 7.84 2.16 24.15
CA GLY A 128 9.05 1.99 23.34
C GLY A 128 10.26 1.47 24.12
N LEU A 129 11.42 1.39 23.44
CA LEU A 129 12.66 0.87 24.04
C LEU A 129 13.45 1.92 24.84
N GLY A 130 13.07 3.19 24.79
CA GLY A 130 13.68 4.26 25.60
C GLY A 130 15.11 4.66 25.20
N GLN A 131 15.56 4.37 23.98
CA GLN A 131 16.94 4.64 23.56
C GLN A 131 17.29 6.13 23.48
N SER A 132 16.29 7.02 23.40
CA SER A 132 16.50 8.46 23.34
C SER A 132 16.88 9.11 24.68
N GLY A 133 16.82 8.36 25.79
CA GLY A 133 17.14 8.89 27.12
C GLY A 133 16.07 9.82 27.71
N GLY A 134 14.81 9.68 27.28
CA GLY A 134 13.67 10.41 27.84
C GLY A 134 12.76 11.13 26.82
N GLY A 135 13.08 11.07 25.52
CA GLY A 135 12.22 11.64 24.49
C GLY A 135 10.98 10.79 24.22
N CYS A 136 9.83 11.44 24.03
CA CYS A 136 8.58 10.78 23.64
C CYS A 136 8.46 10.73 22.11
N TYR A 137 8.19 9.55 21.56
CA TYR A 137 8.03 9.34 20.13
C TYR A 137 6.73 8.61 19.82
N LYS A 138 6.15 8.89 18.65
CA LYS A 138 4.98 8.18 18.15
C LYS A 138 5.10 7.92 16.64
N TRP A 139 4.61 6.76 16.23
CA TRP A 139 4.40 6.46 14.82
C TRP A 139 2.98 6.84 14.44
N ALA A 140 2.80 7.72 13.47
CA ALA A 140 1.50 8.32 13.18
C ALA A 140 1.40 8.78 11.72
N LEU A 141 0.18 9.10 11.28
CA LEU A 141 -0.08 9.66 9.95
C LEU A 141 0.23 11.16 9.88
N SER A 142 0.10 11.86 11.00
CA SER A 142 0.39 13.28 11.12
C SER A 142 0.77 13.65 12.56
N PRO A 143 1.29 14.86 12.80
CA PRO A 143 1.53 15.36 14.16
C PRO A 143 0.28 15.33 15.06
N SER A 144 -0.89 15.57 14.47
CA SER A 144 -2.17 15.64 15.18
C SER A 144 -2.92 14.30 15.23
N SER A 145 -2.53 13.30 14.44
CA SER A 145 -3.21 12.01 14.46
C SER A 145 -2.86 11.20 15.71
N ASN A 146 -3.77 10.29 16.07
CA ASN A 146 -3.50 9.26 17.06
C ASN A 146 -2.30 8.43 16.63
N ARG A 147 -1.59 7.88 17.63
CA ARG A 147 -0.49 6.96 17.36
C ARG A 147 -1.05 5.63 16.84
N GLU A 148 -0.28 5.00 15.99
CA GLU A 148 -0.49 3.63 15.60
C GLU A 148 0.18 2.70 16.65
N PRO A 149 -0.49 1.61 17.07
CA PRO A 149 0.06 0.70 18.07
C PRO A 149 1.39 0.09 17.64
N TRP A 150 2.29 -0.14 18.58
CA TRP A 150 3.58 -0.76 18.27
C TRP A 150 3.46 -2.21 17.78
N HIS A 151 2.43 -2.94 18.22
CA HIS A 151 2.22 -4.38 18.00
C HIS A 151 0.80 -4.66 17.49
#